data_AF-A0A125SDP5-F1
#
_entry.id   AF-A0A125SDP5-F1
#
_cell.length_a   1.000
_cell.length_b   1.000
_cell.length_c   1.000
_cell.angle_alpha   90.00
_cell.angle_beta   90.00
_cell.angle_gamma   90.00
#
_symmetry.space_group_name_H-M   'P 1'
#
loop_
_entity.id
_entity.type
_entity.pdbx_description
1 polymer ?
#
loop_
_entity_poly.entity_id
_entity_poly.type
_entity_poly.pdbx_seq_one_letter_code
_entity_poly.pdbx_strand_id
1 'polypeptide(L)'
;FASDPKFNKNNIQKSGILNSKLMNSLENGDVSVLKGKGIVGGESTTKQLPFTCDIVKYDKNGFESALGTDQAKYGVKVITGKNIASAQLIPGTPFGQFYNTNSFSESLCVVYIPNGDRGLTALKAPLSDIKKNQQILVSSGALSGCMSVTARDNKNIYIYHVGKSGNDTSPWKTNKDGAAMVQR
;
A
#
# COMPACT_ATOMS: atom_id res chain seq x y z
N PHE A 1 7.49 -26.59 -3.58
CA PHE A 1 7.63 -25.20 -3.10
C PHE A 1 6.30 -24.58 -2.70
N ALA A 2 5.37 -24.31 -3.62
CA ALA A 2 4.10 -23.65 -3.26
C ALA A 2 3.18 -24.49 -2.36
N SER A 3 3.24 -25.83 -2.44
CA SER A 3 2.46 -26.72 -1.58
C SER A 3 3.20 -27.16 -0.31
N ASP A 4 4.46 -26.77 -0.14
CA ASP A 4 5.28 -27.21 0.99
C ASP A 4 5.04 -26.30 2.21
N PRO A 5 4.46 -26.79 3.31
CA PRO A 5 4.13 -25.98 4.49
C PRO A 5 5.36 -25.40 5.20
N LYS A 6 6.57 -25.92 4.92
CA LYS A 6 7.83 -25.34 5.40
C LYS A 6 8.10 -23.97 4.79
N PHE A 7 7.70 -23.77 3.54
CA PHE A 7 7.94 -22.54 2.77
C PHE A 7 6.66 -21.73 2.53
N ASN A 8 5.51 -22.39 2.53
CA ASN A 8 4.21 -21.77 2.32
C ASN A 8 3.29 -21.92 3.54
N LYS A 9 3.14 -20.85 4.31
CA LYS A 9 2.31 -20.82 5.51
C LYS A 9 0.91 -20.24 5.25
N ASN A 10 0.47 -20.15 4.00
CA ASN A 10 -0.85 -19.62 3.64
C ASN A 10 -2.03 -20.39 4.28
N ASN A 11 -1.85 -21.69 4.56
CA ASN A 11 -2.88 -22.52 5.20
C ASN A 11 -2.73 -22.58 6.72
N ILE A 12 -1.74 -21.89 7.30
CA ILE A 12 -1.59 -21.80 8.75
C ILE A 12 -2.53 -20.70 9.22
N GLN A 13 -3.51 -21.08 10.05
CA GLN A 13 -4.39 -20.12 10.70
C GLN A 13 -3.54 -19.11 11.45
N LYS A 14 -3.75 -17.81 11.19
CA LYS A 14 -3.06 -16.76 11.94
C LYS A 14 -3.20 -17.03 13.44
N SER A 15 -2.11 -16.90 14.18
CA SER A 15 -2.15 -16.94 15.64
C SER A 15 -3.26 -15.99 16.11
N GLY A 16 -4.23 -16.49 16.87
CA GLY A 16 -5.26 -15.65 17.50
C GLY A 16 -4.68 -14.63 18.48
N ILE A 17 -3.40 -14.76 18.83
CA ILE A 17 -2.67 -13.86 19.71
C ILE A 17 -2.08 -12.72 18.88
N LEU A 18 -2.54 -11.50 19.17
CA LEU A 18 -1.99 -10.26 18.64
C LEU A 18 -0.50 -10.15 19.00
N ASN A 19 0.34 -9.78 18.04
CA ASN A 19 1.76 -9.52 18.31
C ASN A 19 1.91 -8.15 19.00
N SER A 20 1.66 -8.11 20.31
CA SER A 20 1.65 -6.88 21.10
C SER A 20 2.97 -6.10 21.03
N LYS A 21 4.12 -6.78 21.00
CA LYS A 21 5.41 -6.13 20.85
C LYS A 21 5.54 -5.38 19.52
N LEU A 22 5.14 -6.02 18.42
CA LEU A 22 5.11 -5.39 17.10
C LEU A 22 4.15 -4.20 17.07
N MET A 23 2.94 -4.38 17.63
CA MET A 23 1.94 -3.32 17.66
C MET A 23 2.41 -2.11 18.45
N ASN A 24 2.97 -2.32 19.65
CA ASN A 24 3.53 -1.25 20.46
C ASN A 24 4.66 -0.51 19.73
N SER A 25 5.51 -1.21 18.97
CA SER A 25 6.54 -0.56 18.14
C SER A 25 5.92 0.32 17.04
N LEU A 26 4.93 -0.20 16.31
CA LEU A 26 4.24 0.54 15.25
C LEU A 26 3.47 1.76 15.80
N GLU A 27 2.85 1.63 16.98
CA GLU A 27 2.18 2.72 17.70
C GLU A 27 3.13 3.87 18.04
N ASN A 28 4.38 3.55 18.36
CA ASN A 28 5.42 4.52 18.63
C ASN A 28 6.10 5.04 17.35
N GLY A 29 5.60 4.67 16.16
CA GLY A 29 6.15 5.10 14.87
C GLY A 29 7.45 4.38 14.46
N ASP A 30 7.83 3.30 15.13
CA ASP A 30 9.01 2.52 14.78
C ASP A 30 8.72 1.61 13.56
N VAL A 31 9.08 2.09 12.37
CA VAL A 31 8.94 1.33 11.11
C VAL A 31 10.05 0.29 10.91
N SER A 32 11.10 0.27 11.73
CA SER A 32 12.23 -0.66 11.57
C SER A 32 11.81 -2.12 11.78
N VAL A 33 10.75 -2.35 12.56
CA VAL A 33 10.15 -3.66 12.82
C VAL A 33 9.59 -4.33 11.56
N LEU A 34 9.35 -3.57 10.49
CA LEU A 34 8.87 -4.07 9.20
C LEU A 34 10.01 -4.50 8.26
N LYS A 35 11.27 -4.20 8.60
CA LYS A 35 12.43 -4.56 7.76
C LYS A 35 12.54 -6.08 7.60
N GLY A 36 12.66 -6.53 6.35
CA GLY A 36 12.82 -7.95 6.01
C GLY A 36 11.56 -8.80 6.24
N LYS A 37 10.38 -8.20 6.42
CA LYS A 37 9.13 -8.93 6.66
C LYS A 37 8.36 -9.29 5.38
N GLY A 38 8.91 -8.96 4.22
CA GLY A 38 8.24 -9.16 2.94
C GLY A 38 7.32 -7.99 2.59
N ILE A 39 6.35 -8.24 1.72
CA ILE A 39 5.48 -7.20 1.16
C ILE A 39 4.10 -7.31 1.81
N VAL A 40 3.64 -6.22 2.41
CA VAL A 40 2.31 -6.14 2.98
C VAL A 40 1.24 -6.06 1.90
N GLY A 41 0.16 -6.81 2.08
CA GLY A 41 -1.02 -6.84 1.21
C GLY A 41 -2.22 -7.33 2.01
N GLY A 42 -3.16 -8.00 1.35
CA GLY A 42 -4.37 -8.50 1.97
C GLY A 42 -5.64 -8.11 1.20
N GLU A 43 -6.77 -8.47 1.79
CA GLU A 43 -8.07 -8.20 1.21
C GLU A 43 -8.60 -6.83 1.64
N SER A 44 -9.11 -6.06 0.69
CA SER A 44 -9.77 -4.77 0.95
C SER A 44 -11.25 -5.02 1.12
N THR A 45 -11.73 -5.07 2.37
CA THR A 45 -13.17 -5.28 2.67
C THR A 45 -13.95 -3.98 2.86
N THR A 46 -13.28 -2.84 2.74
CA THR A 46 -13.88 -1.51 2.84
C THR A 46 -13.28 -0.56 1.81
N LYS A 47 -14.03 0.49 1.47
CA LYS A 47 -13.53 1.65 0.72
C LYS A 47 -13.24 2.85 1.63
N GLN A 48 -13.65 2.81 2.90
CA GLN A 48 -13.42 3.91 3.83
C GLN A 48 -11.92 4.10 4.07
N LEU A 49 -11.41 5.28 3.75
CA LEU A 49 -10.06 5.72 4.06
C LEU A 49 -9.96 6.18 5.51
N PRO A 50 -8.77 6.06 6.10
CA PRO A 50 -8.52 6.49 7.48
C PRO A 50 -8.53 8.01 7.67
N PHE A 51 -8.49 8.78 6.58
CA PHE A 51 -8.45 10.24 6.56
C PHE A 51 -9.14 10.76 5.29
N THR A 52 -9.43 12.06 5.27
CA THR A 52 -9.82 12.76 4.05
C THR A 52 -8.57 13.10 3.22
N CYS A 53 -8.66 12.94 1.90
CA CYS A 53 -7.54 13.22 1.00
C CYS A 53 -8.01 13.61 -0.40
N ASP A 54 -7.08 14.15 -1.17
CA ASP A 54 -7.19 14.24 -2.63
C ASP A 54 -6.51 13.03 -3.26
N ILE A 55 -7.18 12.39 -4.22
CA ILE A 55 -6.62 11.30 -5.02
C ILE A 55 -6.68 11.71 -6.49
N VAL A 56 -5.54 11.64 -7.16
CA VAL A 56 -5.42 11.91 -8.60
C VAL A 56 -4.93 10.66 -9.29
N LYS A 57 -5.52 10.33 -10.43
CA LYS A 57 -5.01 9.34 -11.37
C LYS A 57 -4.77 10.04 -12.70
N TYR A 58 -3.57 9.93 -13.21
CA TYR A 58 -3.25 10.42 -14.55
C TYR A 58 -2.48 9.35 -15.28
N ASP A 59 -3.08 8.77 -16.31
CA ASP A 59 -2.47 7.69 -17.09
C ASP A 59 -2.91 7.72 -18.55
N LYS A 60 -2.64 6.65 -19.30
CA LYS A 60 -2.98 6.57 -20.73
C LYS A 60 -4.47 6.78 -21.03
N ASN A 61 -5.36 6.57 -20.05
CA ASN A 61 -6.81 6.69 -20.21
C ASN A 61 -7.32 8.10 -19.88
N GLY A 62 -6.43 9.00 -19.44
CA GLY A 62 -6.75 10.38 -19.11
C GLY A 62 -6.53 10.72 -17.65
N PHE A 63 -7.09 11.86 -17.26
CA PHE A 63 -6.99 12.43 -15.92
C PHE A 63 -8.30 12.23 -15.16
N GLU A 64 -8.21 11.71 -13.94
CA GLU A 64 -9.32 11.57 -13.01
C GLU A 64 -8.91 12.08 -11.62
N SER A 65 -9.83 12.67 -10.87
CA SER A 65 -9.55 13.17 -9.53
C SER A 65 -10.77 13.05 -8.60
N ALA A 66 -10.50 12.74 -7.34
CA ALA A 66 -11.46 12.83 -6.24
C ALA A 66 -10.84 13.73 -5.17
N LEU A 67 -11.46 14.90 -4.94
CA LEU A 67 -10.97 15.90 -3.99
C LEU A 67 -11.73 15.80 -2.68
N GLY A 68 -11.04 16.00 -1.56
CA GLY A 68 -11.65 15.98 -0.23
C GLY A 68 -12.46 14.71 0.07
N THR A 69 -12.03 13.56 -0.45
CA THR A 69 -12.74 12.29 -0.27
C THR A 69 -12.16 11.48 0.88
N ASP A 70 -13.01 10.74 1.57
CA ASP A 70 -12.64 9.70 2.51
C ASP A 70 -12.91 8.29 1.94
N GLN A 71 -13.13 8.18 0.63
CA GLN A 71 -13.37 6.92 -0.06
C GLN A 71 -12.21 6.58 -0.99
N ALA A 72 -11.78 5.34 -0.95
CA ALA A 72 -10.81 4.78 -1.87
C ALA A 72 -11.36 4.80 -3.30
N LYS A 73 -10.58 5.38 -4.21
CA LYS A 73 -10.89 5.53 -5.64
C LYS A 73 -9.71 5.08 -6.49
N TYR A 74 -9.93 4.88 -7.79
CA TYR A 74 -8.85 4.70 -8.77
C TYR A 74 -7.90 3.53 -8.47
N GLY A 75 -8.42 2.49 -7.84
CA GLY A 75 -7.66 1.29 -7.47
C GLY A 75 -6.91 1.39 -6.13
N VAL A 76 -6.96 2.53 -5.44
CA VAL A 76 -6.54 2.62 -4.03
C VAL A 76 -7.36 1.61 -3.22
N LYS A 77 -6.70 0.95 -2.27
CA LYS A 77 -7.32 -0.07 -1.40
C LYS A 77 -7.02 0.21 0.05
N VAL A 78 -7.93 -0.22 0.93
CA VAL A 78 -7.78 -0.10 2.39
C VAL A 78 -7.92 -1.48 3.02
N ILE A 79 -6.86 -1.91 3.71
CA ILE A 79 -6.78 -3.23 4.34
C ILE A 79 -6.69 -3.00 5.85
N THR A 80 -7.66 -3.51 6.60
CA THR A 80 -7.68 -3.41 8.08
C THR A 80 -6.94 -4.58 8.71
N GLY A 81 -6.53 -4.43 9.97
CA GLY A 81 -5.72 -5.38 10.75
C GLY A 81 -5.97 -6.87 10.48
N LYS A 82 -7.20 -7.36 10.69
CA LYS A 82 -7.54 -8.79 10.45
C LYS A 82 -7.25 -9.26 9.03
N ASN A 83 -7.39 -8.37 8.05
CA ASN A 83 -7.26 -8.67 6.63
C ASN A 83 -5.82 -8.47 6.10
N ILE A 84 -4.90 -7.90 6.90
CA ILE A 84 -3.50 -7.73 6.52
C ILE A 84 -2.86 -9.09 6.28
N ALA A 85 -2.36 -9.33 5.08
CA ALA A 85 -1.66 -10.56 4.73
C ALA A 85 -0.41 -10.24 3.93
N SER A 86 0.34 -11.27 3.53
CA SER A 86 1.46 -11.06 2.62
C SER A 86 0.93 -10.87 1.21
N ALA A 87 1.43 -9.87 0.49
CA ALA A 87 1.08 -9.66 -0.91
C ALA A 87 1.48 -10.88 -1.76
N GLN A 88 0.69 -11.18 -2.78
CA GLN A 88 0.89 -12.32 -3.67
C GLN A 88 0.77 -11.85 -5.11
N LEU A 89 1.71 -12.25 -5.97
CA LEU A 89 1.58 -12.03 -7.42
C LEU A 89 0.76 -13.16 -8.05
N ILE A 90 1.08 -14.41 -7.68
CA ILE A 90 0.33 -15.60 -8.04
C ILE A 90 -0.34 -16.10 -6.76
N PRO A 91 -1.66 -16.36 -6.77
CA PRO A 91 -2.36 -16.92 -5.63
C PRO A 91 -1.63 -18.14 -5.07
N GLY A 92 -1.41 -18.16 -3.76
CA GLY A 92 -0.65 -19.23 -3.11
C GLY A 92 0.86 -18.97 -3.01
N THR A 93 1.41 -17.90 -3.60
CA THR A 93 2.86 -17.60 -3.55
C THR A 93 3.12 -16.22 -2.95
N PRO A 94 3.18 -16.11 -1.61
CA PRO A 94 3.33 -14.82 -0.96
C PRO A 94 4.78 -14.32 -0.98
N PHE A 95 4.94 -13.00 -1.07
CA PHE A 95 6.23 -12.34 -0.92
C PHE A 95 6.60 -12.20 0.56
N GLY A 96 7.09 -13.30 1.14
CA GLY A 96 7.33 -13.44 2.57
C GLY A 96 6.15 -14.06 3.29
N GLN A 97 6.36 -14.44 4.56
CA GLN A 97 5.33 -15.15 5.36
C GLN A 97 4.91 -14.39 6.62
N PHE A 98 5.62 -13.32 6.97
CA PHE A 98 5.42 -12.63 8.24
C PHE A 98 3.98 -12.18 8.46
N TYR A 99 3.38 -11.54 7.45
CA TYR A 99 2.01 -11.03 7.54
C TYR A 99 0.96 -12.13 7.52
N ASN A 100 1.30 -13.35 7.08
CA ASN A 100 0.41 -14.50 7.14
C ASN A 100 0.44 -15.20 8.51
N THR A 101 1.53 -15.04 9.27
CA THR A 101 1.71 -15.71 10.57
C THR A 101 1.49 -14.79 11.77
N ASN A 102 1.26 -13.50 11.54
CA ASN A 102 1.03 -12.51 12.60
C ASN A 102 -0.35 -11.90 12.46
N SER A 103 -0.99 -11.66 13.61
CA SER A 103 -2.22 -10.89 13.71
C SER A 103 -1.91 -9.44 14.01
N PHE A 104 -2.73 -8.55 13.47
CA PHE A 104 -2.59 -7.10 13.58
C PHE A 104 -3.87 -6.50 14.16
N SER A 105 -3.75 -5.41 14.89
CA SER A 105 -4.89 -4.71 15.50
C SER A 105 -5.80 -4.12 14.42
N GLU A 106 -7.11 -4.08 14.67
CA GLU A 106 -8.06 -3.35 13.81
C GLU A 106 -7.75 -1.84 13.73
N SER A 107 -7.00 -1.30 14.69
CA SER A 107 -6.51 0.09 14.66
C SER A 107 -5.42 0.34 13.62
N LEU A 108 -4.79 -0.72 13.10
CA LEU A 108 -3.83 -0.65 12.01
C LEU A 108 -4.55 -0.80 10.68
N CYS A 109 -4.31 0.17 9.79
CA CYS A 109 -4.78 0.12 8.42
C CYS A 109 -3.61 0.27 7.44
N VAL A 110 -3.71 -0.44 6.33
CA VAL A 110 -2.79 -0.31 5.20
C VAL A 110 -3.55 0.36 4.06
N VAL A 111 -3.09 1.53 3.64
CA VAL A 111 -3.56 2.21 2.43
C VAL A 111 -2.63 1.81 1.29
N TYR A 112 -3.15 1.01 0.37
CA TYR A 112 -2.42 0.60 -0.82
C TYR A 112 -2.69 1.55 -1.98
N ILE A 113 -1.64 2.11 -2.57
CA ILE A 113 -1.71 3.03 -3.70
C ILE A 113 -1.12 2.34 -4.93
N PRO A 114 -1.91 2.02 -5.97
CA PRO A 114 -1.39 1.41 -7.21
C PRO A 114 -0.78 2.46 -8.14
N ASN A 115 0.05 2.03 -9.09
CA ASN A 115 0.41 2.89 -10.22
C ASN A 115 -0.74 3.01 -11.25
N GLY A 116 -0.65 4.01 -12.13
CA GLY A 116 -1.51 4.12 -13.30
C GLY A 116 -1.08 3.16 -14.43
N ASP A 117 -1.89 3.05 -15.49
CA ASP A 117 -1.50 2.32 -16.70
C ASP A 117 -0.73 3.25 -17.64
N ARG A 118 0.60 3.20 -17.57
CA ARG A 118 1.52 4.21 -18.16
C ARG A 118 1.26 5.59 -17.56
N GLY A 119 1.33 5.65 -16.24
CA GLY A 119 1.06 6.86 -15.51
C GLY A 119 1.13 6.69 -14.02
N LEU A 120 0.44 7.56 -13.30
CA LEU A 120 0.49 7.66 -11.85
C LEU A 120 -0.88 7.58 -11.20
N THR A 121 -0.85 7.15 -9.94
CA THR A 121 -1.84 7.53 -8.94
C THR A 121 -1.11 8.32 -7.86
N ALA A 122 -1.68 9.45 -7.45
CA ALA A 122 -1.16 10.28 -6.37
C ALA A 122 -2.22 10.44 -5.29
N LEU A 123 -1.76 10.55 -4.06
CA LEU A 123 -2.57 10.83 -2.89
C LEU A 123 -1.95 12.01 -2.14
N LYS A 124 -2.77 12.99 -1.76
CA LYS A 124 -2.41 14.10 -0.89
C LYS A 124 -3.35 14.12 0.31
N ALA A 125 -2.80 14.00 1.52
CA ALA A 125 -3.58 14.06 2.74
C ALA A 125 -3.08 15.18 3.66
N PRO A 126 -3.98 16.00 4.25
CA PRO A 126 -3.61 16.94 5.30
C PRO A 126 -3.06 16.18 6.51
N LEU A 127 -1.93 16.64 7.06
CA LEU A 127 -1.36 16.09 8.29
C LEU A 127 -2.29 16.29 9.49
N SER A 128 -3.16 17.30 9.46
CA SER A 128 -4.19 17.55 10.49
C SER A 128 -5.25 16.45 10.57
N ASP A 129 -5.48 15.74 9.47
CA ASP A 129 -6.53 14.72 9.38
C ASP A 129 -6.04 13.34 9.83
N ILE A 130 -4.72 13.21 10.05
CA ILE A 130 -4.11 12.02 10.63
C ILE A 130 -4.30 12.06 12.14
N LYS A 131 -5.31 11.34 12.63
CA LYS A 131 -5.70 11.36 14.05
C LYS A 131 -4.65 10.70 14.94
N LYS A 132 -4.48 11.27 16.14
CA LYS A 132 -3.69 10.64 17.22
C LYS A 132 -4.27 9.25 17.52
N ASN A 133 -3.39 8.25 17.64
CA ASN A 133 -3.69 6.82 17.86
C ASN A 133 -4.23 6.03 16.64
N GLN A 134 -4.22 6.63 15.44
CA GLN A 134 -4.51 5.89 14.21
C GLN A 134 -3.22 5.44 13.54
N GLN A 135 -3.04 4.13 13.40
CA GLN A 135 -1.83 3.57 12.79
C GLN A 135 -2.09 3.35 11.31
N ILE A 136 -1.38 4.11 10.47
CA ILE A 136 -1.56 4.05 9.02
C ILE A 136 -0.22 3.67 8.40
N LEU A 137 -0.22 2.57 7.66
CA LEU A 137 0.86 2.21 6.75
C LEU A 137 0.43 2.51 5.33
N VAL A 138 1.27 3.19 4.57
CA VAL A 138 1.05 3.36 3.14
C VAL A 138 1.96 2.42 2.39
N SER A 139 1.40 1.68 1.43
CA SER A 139 2.12 0.67 0.66
C SER A 139 1.92 0.89 -0.84
N SER A 140 3.01 0.79 -1.59
CA SER A 140 2.99 0.69 -3.06
C SER A 140 3.03 -0.77 -3.53
N GLY A 141 3.00 -1.74 -2.60
CA GLY A 141 3.07 -3.17 -2.90
C GLY A 141 4.40 -3.60 -3.52
N ALA A 142 4.32 -4.57 -4.44
CA ALA A 142 5.50 -5.13 -5.09
C ALA A 142 5.99 -4.26 -6.24
N LEU A 143 7.17 -3.66 -6.05
CA LEU A 143 7.80 -2.81 -7.05
C LEU A 143 8.66 -3.64 -8.01
N SER A 144 8.24 -3.71 -9.27
CA SER A 144 8.92 -4.49 -10.34
C SER A 144 9.30 -3.62 -11.55
N GLY A 145 9.63 -2.34 -11.31
CA GLY A 145 9.97 -1.36 -12.35
C GLY A 145 9.08 -0.11 -12.33
N CYS A 146 8.10 -0.05 -11.44
CA CYS A 146 7.42 1.18 -11.03
C CYS A 146 8.28 1.99 -10.04
N MET A 147 7.89 3.24 -9.85
CA MET A 147 8.54 4.22 -8.96
C MET A 147 7.52 4.72 -7.95
N SER A 148 7.89 4.73 -6.67
CA SER A 148 7.11 5.34 -5.60
C SER A 148 7.86 6.54 -5.01
N VAL A 149 7.15 7.65 -4.80
CA VAL A 149 7.70 8.87 -4.23
C VAL A 149 6.83 9.27 -3.05
N THR A 150 7.45 9.48 -1.89
CA THR A 150 6.78 10.07 -0.73
C THR A 150 7.44 11.40 -0.41
N ALA A 151 6.65 12.44 -0.28
CA ALA A 151 7.08 13.79 0.06
C ALA A 151 6.16 14.38 1.13
N ARG A 152 6.64 15.40 1.83
CA ARG A 152 5.82 16.16 2.78
C ARG A 152 6.19 17.63 2.74
N ASP A 153 5.22 18.48 3.01
CA ASP A 153 5.45 19.85 3.43
C ASP A 153 4.97 20.02 4.90
N ASN A 154 4.79 21.26 5.34
CA ASN A 154 4.35 21.56 6.71
C ASN A 154 2.88 21.18 6.98
N LYS A 155 2.08 20.97 5.94
CA LYS A 155 0.62 20.79 6.02
C LYS A 155 0.15 19.45 5.49
N ASN A 156 0.86 18.85 4.55
CA ASN A 156 0.39 17.69 3.78
C ASN A 156 1.48 16.64 3.63
N ILE A 157 1.04 15.40 3.50
CA ILE A 157 1.83 14.30 2.93
C ILE A 157 1.38 14.02 1.50
N TYR A 158 2.32 13.71 0.63
CA TYR A 158 2.11 13.41 -0.78
C TYR A 158 2.75 12.07 -1.11
N ILE A 159 1.99 11.20 -1.76
CA ILE A 159 2.45 9.87 -2.14
C ILE A 159 2.08 9.63 -3.59
N TYR A 160 3.09 9.36 -4.42
CA TYR A 160 2.95 9.10 -5.84
C TYR A 160 3.38 7.67 -6.11
N HIS A 161 2.61 6.93 -6.90
CA HIS A 161 3.04 5.65 -7.44
C HIS A 161 2.88 5.69 -8.96
N VAL A 162 3.99 5.53 -9.66
CA VAL A 162 4.10 5.76 -11.11
C VAL A 162 4.64 4.51 -11.79
N GLY A 163 4.07 4.13 -12.93
CA GLY A 163 4.53 2.97 -13.65
C GLY A 163 3.61 2.57 -14.79
N LYS A 164 3.85 1.36 -15.29
CA LYS A 164 3.01 0.68 -16.28
C LYS A 164 2.93 -0.79 -15.90
N SER A 165 1.99 -1.51 -16.53
CA SER A 165 1.92 -2.96 -16.36
C SER A 165 3.24 -3.64 -16.77
N GLY A 166 3.61 -4.73 -16.08
CA GLY A 166 4.86 -5.45 -16.35
C GLY A 166 4.90 -6.09 -17.75
N ASN A 167 3.74 -6.40 -18.33
CA ASN A 167 3.61 -6.94 -19.69
C ASN A 167 3.45 -5.86 -20.77
N ASP A 168 3.50 -4.59 -20.40
CA ASP A 168 3.35 -3.51 -21.36
C ASP A 168 4.63 -3.32 -22.19
N THR A 169 4.54 -3.42 -23.51
CA THR A 169 5.68 -3.32 -24.45
C THR A 169 5.80 -1.95 -25.12
N SER A 170 5.00 -0.97 -24.71
CA SER A 170 5.05 0.37 -25.28
C SER A 170 6.39 1.07 -24.98
N PRO A 171 6.76 2.11 -25.75
CA PRO A 171 7.99 2.85 -25.52
C PRO A 171 7.94 3.74 -24.26
N TRP A 172 6.83 3.79 -23.53
CA TRP A 172 6.69 4.57 -22.30
C TRP A 172 7.60 4.02 -21.21
N LYS A 173 8.37 4.90 -20.56
CA LYS A 173 9.38 4.53 -19.56
C LYS A 173 9.11 5.21 -18.22
N THR A 174 9.06 4.42 -17.15
CA THR A 174 8.86 4.93 -15.78
C THR A 174 9.88 6.00 -15.40
N ASN A 175 11.16 5.80 -15.77
CA ASN A 175 12.25 6.70 -15.39
C ASN A 175 12.36 7.98 -16.25
N LYS A 176 11.58 8.10 -17.32
CA LYS A 176 11.58 9.29 -18.19
C LYS A 176 10.19 9.92 -18.21
N ASP A 177 9.23 9.22 -18.80
CA ASP A 177 7.86 9.70 -18.96
C ASP A 177 7.16 9.75 -17.59
N GLY A 178 7.30 8.69 -16.80
CA GLY A 178 6.75 8.64 -15.44
C GLY A 178 7.34 9.71 -14.51
N ALA A 179 8.67 9.88 -14.52
CA ALA A 179 9.34 10.90 -13.72
C ALA A 179 8.87 12.32 -14.06
N ALA A 180 8.67 12.62 -15.36
CA ALA A 180 8.13 13.91 -15.79
C ALA A 180 6.69 14.15 -15.31
N MET A 181 5.89 13.10 -15.09
CA MET A 181 4.52 13.24 -14.58
C MET A 181 4.46 13.61 -13.10
N VAL A 182 5.46 13.25 -12.28
CA VAL A 182 5.49 13.63 -10.85
C VAL A 182 5.72 15.14 -10.67
N GLN A 183 6.37 15.79 -11.65
CA GLN A 183 6.66 17.23 -11.62
C GLN A 183 5.49 18.11 -12.07
N ARG A 184 4.45 17.52 -12.66
CA ARG A 184 3.27 18.23 -13.18
C ARG A 184 2.20 18.31 -12.11
#